data_AF-A0A2H0YG21-F1
#
_entry.id   AF-A0A2H0YG21-F1
#
_cell.length_a   1.000
_cell.length_b   1.000
_cell.length_c   1.000
_cell.angle_alpha   90.00
_cell.angle_beta   90.00
_cell.angle_gamma   90.00
#
_symmetry.space_group_name_H-M   'P 1'
#
loop_
_entity.id
_entity.type
_entity.pdbx_description
1 polymer ?
#
loop_
_entity_poly.entity_id
_entity_poly.type
_entity_poly.pdbx_seq_one_letter_code
_entity_poly.pdbx_strand_id
1 'polypeptide(L)'
;MKMAATFQSEKEFREMKGRLDALGLAYELISPAPGYALVGEPALVMDGETRMALFRRAGVEIPCSGWVEHRPSKIPIPGEDPPRFAEQPFIRAAITLLAPCVADPTKIRILADVSGDMGAVFPYLNTEMKEVFYNPQGQTLTFMEDYRMICLTPRGIAVAKADEIVDAWRVLEMISRRVNETWARRHEIEPSYEMRKKPPALEIYKRLPRTNCRSCGEATCLAFAVKVHAGELPVSLCTPVFEGEFQRFKDALLEICAGLGV
;
A
#
# COMPACT_ATOMS: atom_id res chain seq x y z
N MET A 1 -0.20 25.03 2.62
CA MET A 1 0.14 23.59 2.73
C MET A 1 0.50 23.08 1.34
N LYS A 2 1.60 22.34 1.20
CA LYS A 2 2.00 21.73 -0.08
C LYS A 2 1.35 20.36 -0.24
N MET A 3 0.98 20.02 -1.46
CA MET A 3 0.41 18.74 -1.85
C MET A 3 1.38 18.03 -2.79
N ALA A 4 1.51 16.73 -2.65
CA ALA A 4 2.29 15.88 -3.54
C ALA A 4 1.39 14.91 -4.31
N ALA A 5 1.74 14.66 -5.57
CA ALA A 5 1.12 13.66 -6.43
C ALA A 5 2.17 12.70 -6.99
N THR A 6 1.78 11.43 -7.15
CA THR A 6 2.55 10.40 -7.85
C THR A 6 1.81 9.95 -9.11
N PHE A 7 2.50 9.20 -9.95
CA PHE A 7 2.04 8.81 -11.29
C PHE A 7 2.27 7.32 -11.50
N GLN A 8 1.44 6.69 -12.32
CA GLN A 8 1.56 5.27 -12.65
C GLN A 8 2.63 5.02 -13.72
N SER A 9 2.97 6.05 -14.49
CA SER A 9 3.98 5.95 -15.54
C SER A 9 4.66 7.29 -15.81
N GLU A 10 5.86 7.21 -16.38
CA GLU A 10 6.60 8.38 -16.87
C GLU A 10 5.77 9.23 -17.86
N LYS A 11 4.89 8.59 -18.66
CA LYS A 11 4.00 9.29 -19.58
C LYS A 11 3.03 10.23 -18.84
N GLU A 12 2.37 9.72 -17.80
CA GLU A 12 1.46 10.52 -16.98
C GLU A 12 2.18 11.67 -16.28
N PHE A 13 3.36 11.38 -15.71
CA PHE A 13 4.21 12.41 -15.11
C PHE A 13 4.58 13.51 -16.13
N ARG A 14 5.05 13.14 -17.32
CA ARG A 14 5.43 14.10 -18.37
C ARG A 14 4.24 14.92 -18.86
N GLU A 15 3.07 14.30 -18.99
CA GLU A 15 1.83 14.98 -19.35
C GLU A 15 1.44 16.02 -18.30
N MET A 16 1.44 15.64 -17.02
CA MET A 16 1.13 16.53 -15.92
C MET A 16 2.14 17.69 -15.82
N LYS A 17 3.43 17.39 -15.92
CA LYS A 17 4.50 18.38 -15.94
C LYS A 17 4.32 19.37 -17.10
N GLY A 18 4.05 18.86 -18.30
CA GLY A 18 3.81 19.70 -19.49
C GLY A 18 2.61 20.63 -19.34
N ARG A 19 1.54 20.17 -18.67
CA ARG A 19 0.37 21.02 -18.34
C ARG A 19 0.74 22.13 -17.36
N LEU A 20 1.51 21.83 -16.31
CA LEU A 20 1.98 22.84 -15.35
C LEU A 20 2.87 23.88 -16.03
N ASP A 21 3.81 23.43 -16.86
CA ASP A 21 4.71 24.29 -17.63
C ASP A 21 3.90 25.22 -18.58
N ALA A 22 2.94 24.67 -19.33
CA ALA A 22 2.10 25.44 -20.25
C ALA A 22 1.19 26.48 -19.55
N LEU A 23 0.81 26.22 -18.30
CA LEU A 23 -0.02 27.11 -17.50
C LEU A 23 0.78 28.14 -16.69
N GLY A 24 2.13 28.02 -16.68
CA GLY A 24 3.03 28.86 -15.88
C GLY A 24 2.88 28.61 -14.38
N LEU A 25 2.54 27.38 -13.98
CA LEU A 25 2.30 27.01 -12.59
C LEU A 25 3.57 26.44 -11.94
N ALA A 26 3.90 26.91 -10.75
CA ALA A 26 5.11 26.50 -10.03
C ALA A 26 4.97 25.11 -9.39
N TYR A 27 6.04 24.32 -9.43
CA TYR A 27 6.10 23.01 -8.78
C TYR A 27 7.53 22.66 -8.39
N GLU A 28 7.65 21.72 -7.46
CA GLU A 28 8.89 21.07 -7.04
C GLU A 28 8.86 19.60 -7.47
N LEU A 29 10.04 19.01 -7.69
CA LEU A 29 10.21 17.63 -8.12
C LEU A 29 10.86 16.80 -7.01
N ILE A 30 10.33 15.61 -6.76
CA ILE A 30 11.01 14.58 -5.98
C ILE A 30 11.34 13.45 -6.94
N SER A 31 12.64 13.20 -7.16
CA SER A 31 13.10 12.14 -8.06
C SER A 31 13.22 10.82 -7.29
N PRO A 32 12.76 9.68 -7.84
CA PRO A 32 13.07 8.36 -7.29
C PRO A 32 14.50 7.88 -7.68
N ALA A 33 15.14 8.54 -8.65
CA ALA A 33 16.39 8.06 -9.21
C ALA A 33 17.63 8.43 -8.35
N PRO A 34 18.69 7.58 -8.39
CA PRO A 34 18.73 6.28 -9.07
C PRO A 34 18.09 5.16 -8.26
N GLY A 35 18.19 5.19 -6.92
CA GLY A 35 17.92 4.04 -6.05
C GLY A 35 16.50 3.47 -6.06
N TYR A 36 15.50 4.24 -6.47
CA TYR A 36 14.11 3.79 -6.52
C TYR A 36 13.52 3.82 -7.94
N ALA A 37 14.36 3.84 -8.98
CA ALA A 37 13.93 3.96 -10.37
C ALA A 37 13.05 2.80 -10.88
N LEU A 38 12.95 1.68 -10.18
CA LEU A 38 12.06 0.56 -10.53
C LEU A 38 10.69 0.61 -9.86
N VAL A 39 10.52 1.44 -8.84
CA VAL A 39 9.35 1.42 -7.97
C VAL A 39 8.70 2.79 -7.79
N GLY A 40 9.25 3.82 -8.44
CA GLY A 40 8.77 5.17 -8.38
C GLY A 40 8.93 5.90 -9.70
N GLU A 41 7.98 6.79 -9.96
CA GLU A 41 8.07 7.84 -10.97
C GLU A 41 8.27 9.20 -10.27
N PRO A 42 8.89 10.21 -10.91
CA PRO A 42 9.07 11.52 -10.31
C PRO A 42 7.76 12.11 -9.77
N ALA A 43 7.75 12.50 -8.50
CA ALA A 43 6.59 13.11 -7.87
C ALA A 43 6.60 14.62 -8.06
N LEU A 44 5.41 15.21 -8.17
CA LEU A 44 5.22 16.66 -8.28
C LEU A 44 4.65 17.20 -6.97
N VAL A 45 5.27 18.26 -6.45
CA VAL A 45 4.86 18.97 -5.24
C VAL A 45 4.47 20.40 -5.60
N MET A 46 3.31 20.86 -5.12
CA MET A 46 2.84 22.23 -5.36
C MET A 46 2.01 22.73 -4.19
N ASP A 47 1.87 24.05 -4.05
CA ASP A 47 0.97 24.62 -3.04
C ASP A 47 -0.52 24.43 -3.41
N GLY A 48 -1.40 24.70 -2.43
CA GLY A 48 -2.84 24.56 -2.60
C GLY A 48 -3.43 25.50 -3.67
N GLU A 49 -2.90 26.71 -3.80
CA GLU A 49 -3.40 27.69 -4.78
C GLU A 49 -3.08 27.26 -6.21
N THR A 50 -1.87 26.79 -6.43
CA THR A 50 -1.38 26.23 -7.69
C THR A 50 -2.17 24.99 -8.07
N ARG A 51 -2.40 24.08 -7.11
CA ARG A 51 -3.25 22.91 -7.32
C ARG A 51 -4.67 23.33 -7.73
N MET A 52 -5.29 24.26 -7.01
CA MET A 52 -6.62 24.77 -7.36
C MET A 52 -6.65 25.42 -8.75
N ALA A 53 -5.62 26.20 -9.11
CA ALA A 53 -5.49 26.80 -10.42
C ALA A 53 -5.37 25.73 -11.52
N LEU A 54 -4.62 24.65 -11.27
CA LEU A 54 -4.51 23.51 -12.16
C LEU A 54 -5.88 22.86 -12.40
N PHE A 55 -6.63 22.51 -11.35
CA PHE A 55 -7.97 21.92 -11.49
C PHE A 55 -8.95 22.83 -12.25
N ARG A 56 -8.90 24.15 -12.03
CA ARG A 56 -9.76 25.10 -12.76
C ARG A 56 -9.42 25.20 -14.24
N ARG A 57 -8.14 25.04 -14.62
CA ARG A 57 -7.64 25.34 -15.98
C ARG A 57 -7.39 24.09 -16.83
N ALA A 58 -7.13 22.94 -16.21
CA ALA A 58 -6.79 21.69 -16.90
C ALA A 58 -7.98 20.76 -17.16
N GLY A 59 -9.19 21.08 -16.67
CA GLY A 59 -10.38 20.26 -16.85
C GLY A 59 -10.51 19.12 -15.82
N VAL A 60 -11.36 18.13 -16.13
CA VAL A 60 -11.89 17.15 -15.15
C VAL A 60 -10.92 16.00 -14.84
N GLU A 61 -10.00 15.64 -15.74
CA GLU A 61 -9.09 14.51 -15.54
C GLU A 61 -7.63 14.96 -15.42
N ILE A 62 -7.11 14.85 -14.19
CA ILE A 62 -5.69 15.00 -13.89
C ILE A 62 -5.12 13.59 -13.70
N PRO A 63 -4.29 13.08 -14.63
CA PRO A 63 -3.71 11.75 -14.51
C PRO A 63 -2.72 11.74 -13.35
N CYS A 64 -3.13 11.16 -12.22
CA CYS A 64 -2.28 10.94 -11.06
C CYS A 64 -2.87 9.84 -10.18
N SER A 65 -2.01 9.20 -9.39
CA SER A 65 -2.39 8.13 -8.46
C SER A 65 -3.10 8.67 -7.21
N GLY A 66 -3.06 9.98 -6.99
CA GLY A 66 -3.75 10.66 -5.90
C GLY A 66 -2.95 11.83 -5.33
N TRP A 67 -3.50 12.46 -4.29
CA TRP A 67 -2.95 13.65 -3.67
C TRP A 67 -2.85 13.50 -2.15
N VAL A 68 -1.69 13.79 -1.60
CA VAL A 68 -1.43 13.77 -0.15
C VAL A 68 -0.70 15.04 0.28
N GLU A 69 -0.77 15.36 1.56
CA GLU A 69 0.07 16.41 2.14
C GLU A 69 1.55 16.07 1.92
N HIS A 70 2.31 17.01 1.36
CA HIS A 70 3.74 16.83 1.18
C HIS A 70 4.47 16.97 2.51
N ARG A 71 5.31 15.99 2.83
CA ARG A 71 6.24 16.02 3.96
C ARG A 71 7.65 15.73 3.44
N PRO A 72 8.67 16.52 3.83
CA PRO A 72 10.04 16.23 3.44
C PRO A 72 10.48 14.86 3.93
N SER A 73 11.20 14.12 3.10
CA SER A 73 11.75 12.84 3.50
C SER A 73 12.85 13.02 4.55
N LYS A 74 12.92 12.08 5.48
CA LYS A 74 14.01 11.98 6.48
C LYS A 74 15.12 11.04 6.01
N ILE A 75 14.91 10.33 4.90
CA ILE A 75 15.85 9.38 4.34
C ILE A 75 16.34 9.89 2.97
N PRO A 76 17.63 9.72 2.64
CA PRO A 76 18.10 10.03 1.31
C PRO A 76 17.65 8.97 0.30
N ILE A 77 17.55 9.36 -0.96
CA ILE A 77 17.44 8.41 -2.07
C ILE A 77 18.82 7.75 -2.25
N PRO A 78 18.91 6.42 -2.34
CA PRO A 78 20.19 5.73 -2.57
C PRO A 78 20.82 6.18 -3.89
N GLY A 79 22.14 6.36 -3.89
CA GLY A 79 22.92 6.78 -5.07
C GLY A 79 23.29 5.64 -6.02
N GLU A 80 22.96 4.40 -5.67
CA GLU A 80 23.20 3.20 -6.47
C GLU A 80 21.92 2.77 -7.20
N ASP A 81 22.06 2.20 -8.39
CA ASP A 81 20.92 1.61 -9.10
C ASP A 81 20.37 0.39 -8.34
N PRO A 82 19.06 0.13 -8.43
CA PRO A 82 18.46 -1.06 -7.84
C PRO A 82 19.04 -2.33 -8.49
N PRO A 83 19.28 -3.41 -7.71
CA PRO A 83 19.93 -4.62 -8.18
C PRO A 83 19.06 -5.31 -9.23
N ARG A 84 19.74 -5.98 -10.16
CA ARG A 84 19.11 -6.79 -11.21
C ARG A 84 19.40 -8.26 -10.96
N PHE A 85 18.38 -9.09 -11.18
CA PHE A 85 18.45 -10.54 -11.04
C PHE A 85 18.20 -11.21 -12.38
N ALA A 86 18.74 -12.41 -12.59
CA ALA A 86 18.56 -13.17 -13.83
C ALA A 86 17.07 -13.54 -14.06
N GLU A 87 16.38 -13.93 -12.98
CA GLU A 87 14.94 -14.13 -12.94
C GLU A 87 14.34 -13.12 -11.96
N GLN A 88 13.37 -12.31 -12.41
CA GLN A 88 12.75 -11.25 -11.61
C GLN A 88 11.22 -11.39 -11.58
N PRO A 89 10.66 -12.14 -10.62
CA PRO A 89 9.22 -12.16 -10.36
C PRO A 89 8.65 -10.78 -10.07
N PHE A 90 9.45 -9.89 -9.46
CA PHE A 90 9.17 -8.46 -9.34
C PHE A 90 10.09 -7.69 -10.30
N ILE A 91 9.54 -7.05 -11.33
CA ILE A 91 10.34 -6.28 -12.31
C ILE A 91 10.26 -4.77 -12.03
N ARG A 92 9.05 -4.25 -11.78
CA ARG A 92 8.77 -2.84 -11.52
C ARG A 92 7.49 -2.72 -10.70
N ALA A 93 7.32 -1.61 -9.97
CA ALA A 93 6.05 -1.25 -9.34
C ALA A 93 5.58 0.13 -9.80
N ALA A 94 4.26 0.27 -9.97
CA ALA A 94 3.58 1.53 -10.25
C ALA A 94 2.57 1.79 -9.14
N ILE A 95 2.70 2.92 -8.43
CA ILE A 95 1.70 3.31 -7.43
C ILE A 95 0.42 3.68 -8.17
N THR A 96 -0.64 2.89 -8.00
CA THR A 96 -1.95 3.11 -8.64
C THR A 96 -2.91 3.89 -7.76
N LEU A 97 -2.70 3.86 -6.44
CA LEU A 97 -3.43 4.69 -5.48
C LEU A 97 -2.49 5.29 -4.44
N LEU A 98 -2.64 6.59 -4.20
CA LEU A 98 -1.98 7.37 -3.18
C LEU A 98 -3.04 8.14 -2.37
N ALA A 99 -3.17 7.84 -1.09
CA ALA A 99 -4.16 8.49 -0.23
C ALA A 99 -3.63 8.70 1.20
N PRO A 100 -4.20 9.63 1.98
CA PRO A 100 -3.96 9.69 3.41
C PRO A 100 -4.30 8.36 4.08
N CYS A 101 -3.52 7.96 5.09
CA CYS A 101 -3.85 6.78 5.87
C CYS A 101 -5.08 7.06 6.74
N VAL A 102 -6.00 6.10 6.77
CA VAL A 102 -7.29 6.21 7.48
C VAL A 102 -7.09 6.22 9.00
N ALA A 103 -6.12 5.43 9.49
CA ALA A 103 -5.85 5.28 10.92
C ALA A 103 -4.92 6.38 11.48
N ASP A 104 -4.13 7.02 10.63
CA ASP A 104 -3.17 8.04 11.01
C ASP A 104 -3.01 9.07 9.87
N PRO A 105 -3.61 10.28 9.97
CA PRO A 105 -3.57 11.28 8.90
C PRO A 105 -2.16 11.85 8.67
N THR A 106 -1.21 11.57 9.57
CA THR A 106 0.21 11.93 9.39
C THR A 106 0.98 10.95 8.52
N LYS A 107 0.31 9.88 8.06
CA LYS A 107 0.85 8.85 7.18
C LYS A 107 0.05 8.76 5.89
N ILE A 108 0.59 8.03 4.93
CA ILE A 108 -0.04 7.72 3.65
C ILE A 108 -0.30 6.21 3.53
N ARG A 109 -1.25 5.83 2.69
CA ARG A 109 -1.45 4.47 2.23
C ARG A 109 -1.27 4.43 0.71
N ILE A 110 -0.69 3.35 0.21
CA ILE A 110 -0.53 3.14 -1.22
C ILE A 110 -1.05 1.76 -1.64
N LEU A 111 -1.58 1.71 -2.86
CA LEU A 111 -1.68 0.49 -3.64
C LEU A 111 -0.73 0.61 -4.83
N ALA A 112 -0.01 -0.46 -5.12
CA ALA A 112 0.90 -0.53 -6.25
C ALA A 112 0.67 -1.79 -7.07
N ASP A 113 0.68 -1.65 -8.38
CA ASP A 113 0.68 -2.76 -9.32
C ASP A 113 2.13 -3.14 -9.63
N VAL A 114 2.40 -4.43 -9.71
CA VAL A 114 3.72 -4.99 -9.99
C VAL A 114 3.73 -5.57 -11.41
N SER A 115 4.71 -5.18 -12.21
CA SER A 115 4.99 -5.90 -13.46
C SER A 115 5.80 -7.15 -13.13
N GLY A 116 5.26 -8.32 -13.49
CA GLY A 116 5.77 -9.62 -13.10
C GLY A 116 4.68 -10.44 -12.43
N ASP A 117 5.07 -11.52 -11.75
CA ASP A 117 4.17 -12.36 -10.96
C ASP A 117 4.91 -12.96 -9.76
N MET A 118 4.58 -12.47 -8.58
CA MET A 118 5.21 -12.86 -7.31
C MET A 118 4.57 -14.09 -6.68
N GLY A 119 3.46 -14.60 -7.23
CA GLY A 119 2.64 -15.62 -6.57
C GLY A 119 3.42 -16.91 -6.27
N ALA A 120 4.29 -17.32 -7.19
CA ALA A 120 5.16 -18.49 -7.01
C ALA A 120 6.24 -18.30 -5.93
N VAL A 121 6.55 -17.06 -5.55
CA VAL A 121 7.57 -16.73 -4.55
C VAL A 121 7.01 -16.86 -3.12
N PHE A 122 5.69 -16.73 -2.93
CA PHE A 122 5.08 -16.68 -1.61
C PHE A 122 5.37 -17.89 -0.70
N PRO A 123 5.37 -19.15 -1.18
CA PRO A 123 5.72 -20.30 -0.33
C PRO A 123 7.16 -20.24 0.20
N TYR A 124 8.10 -19.70 -0.58
CA TYR A 124 9.50 -19.55 -0.18
C TYR A 124 9.66 -18.42 0.83
N LEU A 125 8.99 -17.28 0.60
CA LEU A 125 8.90 -16.19 1.56
C LEU A 125 8.26 -16.64 2.88
N ASN A 126 7.24 -17.50 2.80
CA ASN A 126 6.60 -18.08 3.97
C ASN A 126 7.60 -18.90 4.80
N THR A 127 8.51 -19.64 4.16
CA THR A 127 9.58 -20.35 4.85
C THR A 127 10.56 -19.41 5.53
N GLU A 128 11.11 -18.42 4.80
CA GLU A 128 12.18 -17.56 5.32
C GLU A 128 11.71 -16.51 6.32
N MET A 129 10.52 -15.96 6.15
CA MET A 129 9.98 -14.90 7.02
C MET A 129 9.23 -15.53 8.20
N LYS A 130 9.65 -15.24 9.44
CA LYS A 130 9.03 -15.82 10.64
C LYS A 130 7.64 -15.24 10.96
N GLU A 131 7.47 -13.94 10.77
CA GLU A 131 6.26 -13.19 11.14
C GLU A 131 5.45 -12.78 9.89
N VAL A 132 5.07 -13.79 9.12
CA VAL A 132 4.33 -13.64 7.88
C VAL A 132 3.06 -14.50 7.90
N PHE A 133 2.03 -14.00 7.23
CA PHE A 133 0.74 -14.65 7.09
C PHE A 133 0.51 -14.95 5.62
N TYR A 134 0.82 -16.19 5.26
CA TYR A 134 0.56 -16.70 3.93
C TYR A 134 -0.81 -17.38 3.88
N ASN A 135 -1.65 -16.96 2.96
CA ASN A 135 -2.91 -17.59 2.59
C ASN A 135 -2.78 -18.18 1.18
N PRO A 136 -2.51 -19.50 1.04
CA PRO A 136 -2.37 -20.13 -0.28
C PRO A 136 -3.62 -20.00 -1.16
N GLN A 137 -4.81 -20.10 -0.58
CA GLN A 137 -6.08 -20.04 -1.29
C GLN A 137 -6.37 -18.65 -1.84
N GLY A 138 -6.08 -17.61 -1.05
CA GLY A 138 -6.22 -16.22 -1.47
C GLY A 138 -5.03 -15.68 -2.27
N GLN A 139 -3.93 -16.45 -2.37
CA GLN A 139 -2.64 -15.99 -2.88
C GLN A 139 -2.21 -14.66 -2.26
N THR A 140 -2.30 -14.56 -0.93
CA THR A 140 -1.87 -13.36 -0.21
C THR A 140 -0.77 -13.67 0.79
N LEU A 141 0.18 -12.75 0.91
CA LEU A 141 1.25 -12.82 1.89
C LEU A 141 1.34 -11.48 2.63
N THR A 142 0.98 -11.48 3.90
CA THR A 142 0.88 -10.27 4.72
C THR A 142 1.90 -10.31 5.85
N PHE A 143 2.58 -9.20 6.11
CA PHE A 143 3.54 -9.07 7.21
C PHE A 143 3.57 -7.64 7.75
N MET A 144 4.15 -7.48 8.93
CA MET A 144 4.46 -6.18 9.50
C MET A 144 5.91 -5.83 9.20
N GLU A 145 6.16 -4.62 8.71
CA GLU A 145 7.47 -3.98 8.76
C GLU A 145 7.35 -2.89 9.82
N ASP A 146 8.08 -2.98 10.93
CA ASP A 146 7.94 -2.09 12.08
C ASP A 146 6.47 -1.86 12.52
N TYR A 147 5.90 -0.70 12.20
CA TYR A 147 4.52 -0.29 12.52
C TYR A 147 3.56 -0.34 11.33
N ARG A 148 4.04 -0.66 10.12
CA ARG A 148 3.24 -0.70 8.90
C ARG A 148 2.90 -2.11 8.50
N MET A 149 1.68 -2.27 8.00
CA MET A 149 1.20 -3.52 7.44
C MET A 149 1.44 -3.51 5.93
N ILE A 150 2.00 -4.60 5.42
CA ILE A 150 2.25 -4.82 4.00
C ILE A 150 1.52 -6.09 3.59
N CYS A 151 0.75 -6.03 2.52
CA CYS A 151 0.08 -7.18 1.92
C CYS A 151 0.53 -7.32 0.47
N LEU A 152 1.02 -8.50 0.11
CA LEU A 152 1.38 -8.87 -1.25
C LEU A 152 0.30 -9.76 -1.85
N THR A 153 -0.06 -9.47 -3.10
CA THR A 153 -0.80 -10.35 -4.01
C THR A 153 0.08 -10.63 -5.23
N PRO A 154 -0.24 -11.59 -6.12
CA PRO A 154 0.68 -11.98 -7.19
C PRO A 154 1.19 -10.81 -8.05
N ARG A 155 0.37 -9.77 -8.23
CA ARG A 155 0.70 -8.59 -9.05
C ARG A 155 0.43 -7.27 -8.36
N GLY A 156 0.27 -7.28 -7.03
CA GLY A 156 -0.15 -6.11 -6.30
C GLY A 156 0.48 -6.03 -4.92
N ILE A 157 0.60 -4.80 -4.42
CA ILE A 157 1.12 -4.49 -3.10
C ILE A 157 0.24 -3.44 -2.46
N ALA A 158 -0.19 -3.70 -1.22
CA ALA A 158 -0.77 -2.68 -0.35
C ALA A 158 0.20 -2.36 0.77
N VAL A 159 0.50 -1.07 0.96
CA VAL A 159 1.31 -0.58 2.08
C VAL A 159 0.46 0.40 2.89
N ALA A 160 0.17 0.02 4.13
CA ALA A 160 -0.46 0.91 5.10
C ALA A 160 0.60 1.78 5.78
N LYS A 161 0.27 3.02 6.14
CA LYS A 161 1.11 3.86 7.03
C LYS A 161 2.55 4.12 6.56
N ALA A 162 2.79 4.37 5.28
CA ALA A 162 4.07 4.96 4.88
C ALA A 162 4.18 6.42 5.36
N ASP A 163 5.39 6.90 5.64
CA ASP A 163 5.60 8.23 6.22
C ASP A 163 5.36 9.34 5.20
N GLU A 164 5.89 9.13 4.00
CA GLU A 164 5.81 10.01 2.85
C GLU A 164 6.24 9.24 1.59
N ILE A 165 6.35 9.93 0.44
CA ILE A 165 6.52 9.31 -0.88
C ILE A 165 7.85 8.56 -1.02
N VAL A 166 8.96 9.13 -0.54
CA VAL A 166 10.29 8.51 -0.63
C VAL A 166 10.34 7.25 0.25
N ASP A 167 9.75 7.29 1.44
CA ASP A 167 9.59 6.11 2.28
C ASP A 167 8.66 5.05 1.67
N ALA A 168 7.61 5.43 0.93
CA ALA A 168 6.81 4.48 0.16
C ALA A 168 7.64 3.77 -0.92
N TRP A 169 8.48 4.51 -1.65
CA TRP A 169 9.41 3.91 -2.62
C TRP A 169 10.45 3.01 -1.96
N ARG A 170 11.01 3.42 -0.82
CA ARG A 170 11.92 2.59 -0.01
C ARG A 170 11.28 1.24 0.32
N VAL A 171 10.02 1.23 0.76
CA VAL A 171 9.31 -0.01 1.07
C VAL A 171 9.11 -0.88 -0.17
N LEU A 172 8.69 -0.30 -1.31
CA LEU A 172 8.52 -1.06 -2.54
C LEU A 172 9.84 -1.66 -3.03
N GLU A 173 10.96 -0.92 -2.94
CA GLU A 173 12.29 -1.41 -3.29
C GLU A 173 12.77 -2.51 -2.34
N MET A 174 12.50 -2.37 -1.04
CA MET A 174 12.76 -3.44 -0.06
C MET A 174 11.99 -4.72 -0.42
N ILE A 175 10.72 -4.60 -0.82
CA ILE A 175 9.91 -5.75 -1.26
C ILE A 175 10.48 -6.36 -2.54
N SER A 176 10.81 -5.54 -3.54
CA SER A 176 11.45 -5.96 -4.80
C SER A 176 12.69 -6.80 -4.55
N ARG A 177 13.63 -6.29 -3.74
CA ARG A 177 14.86 -6.99 -3.37
C ARG A 177 14.56 -8.32 -2.69
N ARG A 178 13.70 -8.30 -1.66
CA ARG A 178 13.37 -9.53 -0.92
C ARG A 178 12.75 -10.60 -1.81
N VAL A 179 11.78 -10.23 -2.64
CA VAL A 179 11.11 -11.15 -3.57
C VAL A 179 12.13 -11.76 -4.54
N ASN A 180 12.94 -10.93 -5.18
CA ASN A 180 13.87 -11.39 -6.20
C ASN A 180 15.06 -12.18 -5.62
N GLU A 181 15.60 -11.79 -4.46
CA GLU A 181 16.65 -12.53 -3.75
C GLU A 181 16.17 -13.91 -3.29
N THR A 182 14.96 -13.98 -2.74
CA THR A 182 14.32 -15.24 -2.33
C THR A 182 14.14 -16.16 -3.55
N TRP A 183 13.68 -15.60 -4.68
CA TRP A 183 13.51 -16.37 -5.91
C TRP A 183 14.83 -16.84 -6.52
N ALA A 184 15.88 -16.03 -6.47
CA ALA A 184 17.20 -16.39 -6.97
C ALA A 184 17.78 -17.59 -6.21
N ARG A 185 17.53 -17.67 -4.90
CA ARG A 185 18.00 -18.76 -4.03
C ARG A 185 16.94 -19.83 -3.75
N ARG A 186 15.84 -19.87 -4.52
CA ARG A 186 14.71 -20.79 -4.28
C ARG A 186 15.09 -22.27 -4.19
N HIS A 187 16.18 -22.68 -4.85
CA HIS A 187 16.68 -24.05 -4.82
C HIS A 187 17.32 -24.44 -3.47
N GLU A 188 17.65 -23.47 -2.63
CA GLU A 188 18.17 -23.63 -1.27
C GLU A 188 17.06 -23.65 -0.21
N ILE A 189 15.81 -23.34 -0.60
CA ILE A 189 14.69 -23.06 0.30
C ILE A 189 13.59 -24.07 0.04
N GLU A 190 13.24 -24.87 1.04
CA GLU A 190 12.05 -25.73 0.97
C GLU A 190 10.79 -24.86 1.08
N PRO A 191 9.88 -24.84 0.09
CA PRO A 191 8.70 -23.98 0.11
C PRO A 191 7.69 -24.45 1.17
N SER A 192 7.15 -23.52 1.95
CA SER A 192 6.11 -23.80 2.94
C SER A 192 4.76 -23.27 2.47
N TYR A 193 3.81 -24.18 2.27
CA TYR A 193 2.41 -23.85 2.01
C TYR A 193 1.56 -23.85 3.29
N GLU A 194 2.19 -23.97 4.46
CA GLU A 194 1.50 -23.96 5.73
C GLU A 194 0.95 -22.57 6.01
N MET A 195 -0.36 -22.49 6.22
CA MET A 195 -1.00 -21.29 6.76
C MET A 195 -0.68 -21.21 8.24
N ARG A 196 0.39 -20.49 8.59
CA ARG A 196 0.74 -20.21 10.00
C ARG A 196 -0.41 -19.45 10.66
N LYS A 197 -0.64 -19.71 11.95
CA LYS A 197 -1.76 -19.11 12.70
C LYS A 197 -1.76 -17.58 12.52
N LYS A 198 -2.85 -17.07 11.93
CA LYS A 198 -3.12 -15.65 11.67
C LYS A 198 -2.84 -14.79 12.94
N PRO A 199 -2.39 -13.52 12.80
CA PRO A 199 -2.34 -12.61 13.93
C PRO A 199 -3.78 -12.29 14.33
N PRO A 200 -4.03 -11.99 15.61
CA PRO A 200 -5.31 -12.27 16.22
C PRO A 200 -6.39 -11.38 15.60
N ALA A 201 -7.63 -11.86 15.62
CA ALA A 201 -8.86 -11.07 15.51
C ALA A 201 -8.79 -9.68 16.18
N LEU A 202 -7.89 -9.52 17.16
CA LEU A 202 -7.45 -8.25 17.71
C LEU A 202 -7.12 -7.16 16.66
N GLU A 203 -6.52 -7.46 15.51
CA GLU A 203 -6.22 -6.44 14.49
C GLU A 203 -7.50 -5.91 13.81
N ILE A 204 -8.46 -6.79 13.52
CA ILE A 204 -9.80 -6.38 13.09
C ILE A 204 -10.47 -5.58 14.22
N TYR A 205 -10.42 -6.10 15.46
CA TYR A 205 -10.99 -5.44 16.63
C TYR A 205 -10.42 -4.03 16.86
N LYS A 206 -9.13 -3.82 16.63
CA LYS A 206 -8.48 -2.51 16.78
C LYS A 206 -9.07 -1.46 15.85
N ARG A 207 -9.61 -1.88 14.69
CA ARG A 207 -10.21 -1.06 13.64
C ARG A 207 -11.74 -1.03 13.69
N LEU A 208 -12.37 -1.74 14.63
CA LEU A 208 -13.79 -1.59 14.92
C LEU A 208 -14.05 -0.35 15.82
N PRO A 209 -15.28 0.18 15.84
CA PRO A 209 -15.68 1.29 16.73
C PRO A 209 -15.61 0.98 18.23
N ARG A 210 -15.52 -0.31 18.61
CA ARG A 210 -15.48 -0.80 20.01
C ARG A 210 -16.67 -0.37 20.87
N THR A 211 -17.82 -0.08 20.25
CA THR A 211 -19.04 0.31 20.96
C THR A 211 -19.74 -0.86 21.66
N ASN A 212 -19.44 -2.10 21.27
CA ASN A 212 -20.14 -3.30 21.73
C ASN A 212 -21.68 -3.20 21.58
N CYS A 213 -22.16 -2.49 20.56
CA CYS A 213 -23.58 -2.20 20.34
C CYS A 213 -24.47 -3.43 20.05
N ARG A 214 -23.87 -4.57 19.68
CA ARG A 214 -24.55 -5.83 19.31
C ARG A 214 -25.42 -5.77 18.05
N SER A 215 -25.37 -4.69 17.26
CA SER A 215 -26.11 -4.58 16.00
C SER A 215 -25.73 -5.63 14.94
N CYS A 216 -24.52 -6.21 15.06
CA CYS A 216 -24.04 -7.30 14.22
C CYS A 216 -24.45 -8.71 14.73
N GLY A 217 -25.23 -8.80 15.82
CA GLY A 217 -25.63 -10.07 16.46
C GLY A 217 -24.62 -10.63 17.48
N GLU A 218 -23.42 -10.07 17.58
CA GLU A 218 -22.38 -10.53 18.49
C GLU A 218 -22.36 -9.78 19.83
N ALA A 219 -22.02 -10.49 20.91
CA ALA A 219 -22.03 -9.93 22.27
C ALA A 219 -21.05 -8.77 22.48
N THR A 220 -19.92 -8.77 21.76
CA THR A 220 -18.88 -7.74 21.80
C THR A 220 -18.28 -7.53 20.41
N CYS A 221 -17.64 -6.37 20.19
CA CYS A 221 -16.86 -6.11 18.98
C CYS A 221 -15.69 -7.09 18.84
N LEU A 222 -15.12 -7.61 19.94
CA LEU A 222 -14.06 -8.61 19.87
C LEU A 222 -14.60 -9.96 19.37
N ALA A 223 -15.78 -10.38 19.87
CA ALA A 223 -16.44 -11.58 19.36
C ALA A 223 -16.77 -11.47 17.86
N PHE A 224 -17.28 -10.32 17.42
CA PHE A 224 -17.46 -10.03 16.00
C PHE A 224 -16.15 -10.12 15.22
N ALA A 225 -15.08 -9.49 15.70
CA ALA A 225 -13.78 -9.56 15.04
C ALA A 225 -13.24 -11.00 14.93
N VAL A 226 -13.48 -11.84 15.93
CA VAL A 226 -13.09 -13.27 15.90
C VAL A 226 -13.87 -14.03 14.83
N LYS A 227 -15.18 -13.81 14.71
CA LYS A 227 -15.99 -14.46 13.68
C LYS A 227 -15.71 -13.98 12.27
N VAL A 228 -15.46 -12.68 12.09
CA VAL A 228 -14.98 -12.13 10.81
C VAL A 228 -13.64 -12.74 10.46
N HIS A 229 -12.70 -12.78 11.40
CA HIS A 229 -11.39 -13.40 11.22
C HIS A 229 -11.46 -14.90 10.84
N ALA A 230 -12.46 -15.61 11.36
CA ALA A 230 -12.74 -17.01 11.05
C ALA A 230 -13.49 -17.21 9.71
N GLY A 231 -13.94 -16.14 9.06
CA GLY A 231 -14.76 -16.20 7.84
C GLY A 231 -16.21 -16.61 8.10
N GLU A 232 -16.66 -16.63 9.35
CA GLU A 232 -18.03 -16.99 9.73
C GLU A 232 -19.02 -15.85 9.50
N LEU A 233 -18.54 -14.60 9.55
CA LEU A 233 -19.33 -13.39 9.32
C LEU A 233 -18.61 -12.45 8.36
N PRO A 234 -19.31 -11.81 7.41
CA PRO A 234 -18.68 -10.75 6.62
C PRO A 234 -18.50 -9.48 7.46
N VAL A 235 -17.41 -8.75 7.23
CA VAL A 235 -17.12 -7.48 7.93
C VAL A 235 -18.21 -6.42 7.74
N SER A 236 -18.96 -6.50 6.63
CA SER A 236 -20.08 -5.60 6.29
C SER A 236 -21.23 -5.62 7.30
N LEU A 237 -21.34 -6.66 8.15
CA LEU A 237 -22.35 -6.71 9.22
C LEU A 237 -22.10 -5.73 10.36
N CYS A 238 -20.98 -5.01 10.38
CA CYS A 238 -20.79 -3.92 11.33
C CYS A 238 -21.63 -2.70 10.94
N THR A 239 -22.93 -2.71 11.25
CA THR A 239 -23.88 -1.63 10.92
C THR A 239 -23.35 -0.22 11.27
N PRO A 240 -22.73 0.04 12.44
CA PRO A 240 -22.22 1.38 12.76
C PRO A 240 -21.19 1.89 11.75
N VAL A 241 -20.42 1.01 11.11
CA VAL A 241 -19.39 1.35 10.13
C VAL A 241 -19.97 1.46 8.73
N PHE A 242 -20.82 0.53 8.32
CA PHE A 242 -21.27 0.45 6.92
C PHE A 242 -22.51 1.30 6.63
N GLU A 243 -23.33 1.54 7.64
CA GLU A 243 -24.63 2.22 7.53
C GLU A 243 -24.80 3.34 8.59
N GLY A 244 -23.87 3.48 9.53
CA GLY A 244 -23.99 4.38 10.68
C GLY A 244 -22.97 5.52 10.72
N GLU A 245 -22.78 6.08 11.92
CA GLU A 245 -21.94 7.26 12.16
C GLU A 245 -20.42 6.97 12.13
N PHE A 246 -20.01 5.71 12.03
CA PHE A 246 -18.61 5.29 12.08
C PHE A 246 -18.02 4.93 10.71
N GLN A 247 -18.56 5.51 9.62
CA GLN A 247 -18.09 5.29 8.25
C GLN A 247 -16.60 5.56 8.04
N ARG A 248 -15.98 6.42 8.85
CA ARG A 248 -14.52 6.66 8.83
C ARG A 248 -13.68 5.39 9.05
N PHE A 249 -14.23 4.34 9.66
CA PHE A 249 -13.52 3.08 9.89
C PHE A 249 -13.62 2.10 8.70
N LYS A 250 -14.50 2.37 7.73
CA LYS A 250 -14.85 1.44 6.65
C LYS A 250 -13.63 1.02 5.83
N ASP A 251 -12.87 1.98 5.33
CA ASP A 251 -11.69 1.73 4.50
C ASP A 251 -10.63 0.93 5.27
N ALA A 252 -10.34 1.31 6.52
CA ALA A 252 -9.38 0.59 7.35
C ALA A 252 -9.81 -0.85 7.68
N LEU A 253 -11.12 -1.07 7.86
CA LEU A 253 -11.69 -2.40 8.08
C LEU A 253 -11.63 -3.26 6.81
N LEU A 254 -11.96 -2.69 5.65
CA LEU A 254 -11.84 -3.41 4.38
C LEU A 254 -10.38 -3.73 4.06
N GLU A 255 -9.45 -2.81 4.33
CA GLU A 255 -8.02 -3.02 4.09
C GLU A 255 -7.43 -4.14 4.96
N ILE A 256 -7.75 -4.17 6.26
CA ILE A 256 -7.30 -5.27 7.13
C ILE A 256 -7.96 -6.60 6.78
N CYS A 257 -9.25 -6.59 6.42
CA CYS A 257 -9.96 -7.82 6.07
C CYS A 257 -9.43 -8.39 4.75
N ALA A 258 -9.22 -7.54 3.74
CA ALA A 258 -8.55 -7.91 2.51
C ALA A 258 -7.13 -8.46 2.76
N GLY A 259 -6.35 -7.80 3.63
CA GLY A 259 -5.01 -8.28 4.04
C GLY A 259 -5.02 -9.62 4.78
N LEU A 260 -6.10 -9.95 5.48
CA LEU A 260 -6.29 -11.22 6.19
C LEU A 260 -7.04 -12.29 5.36
N GLY A 261 -7.47 -11.93 4.15
CA GLY A 261 -8.28 -12.79 3.27
C GLY A 261 -9.64 -13.17 3.87
N VAL A 262 -10.30 -12.22 4.54
CA VAL A 262 -11.64 -12.37 5.15
C VAL A 262 -12.61 -11.28 4.73
#